data_AF-A0A0P0M378-F1
#
_entry.id   AF-A0A0P0M378-F1
#
_cell.length_a   1.000
_cell.length_b   1.000
_cell.length_c   1.000
_cell.angle_alpha   90.00
_cell.angle_beta   90.00
_cell.angle_gamma   90.00
#
_symmetry.space_group_name_H-M   'P 1'
#
loop_
_entity.id
_entity.type
_entity.pdbx_description
1 polymer ?
#
loop_
_entity_poly.entity_id
_entity_poly.type
_entity_poly.pdbx_seq_one_letter_code
_entity_poly.pdbx_strand_id
1 'polypeptide(L)'
;MTENKNPFLKPYNTPHDTAPFHLIKIEHYEPALLEGMKEQNEEIDAIVNNPEAPTFQNTIVALEKSGALLDRVTTVFGNLMSAETSDEMQELAEKMMPVLSEHSNNISLNEKLFARIKAVYEQKDQLQLKGEDAQLLQKTYDGFVRSGANLTGEAKKSSAN
;
A
#
# COMPACT_ATOMS: atom_id res chain seq x y z
N MET A 1 -2.30 22.07 -20.76
CA MET A 1 -2.15 20.64 -20.41
C MET A 1 -0.67 20.38 -20.25
N THR A 2 -0.16 20.46 -19.03
CA THR A 2 1.24 20.13 -18.74
C THR A 2 1.38 18.62 -18.90
N GLU A 3 2.09 18.16 -19.94
CA GLU A 3 2.54 16.78 -19.98
C GLU A 3 3.23 16.47 -18.65
N ASN A 4 2.65 15.54 -17.90
CA ASN A 4 3.23 15.13 -16.64
C ASN A 4 4.52 14.36 -16.96
N LYS A 5 5.67 15.04 -16.80
CA LYS A 5 7.02 14.52 -17.08
C LYS A 5 7.54 13.60 -15.97
N ASN A 6 6.73 13.33 -14.95
CA ASN A 6 7.12 12.48 -13.85
C ASN A 6 7.28 11.01 -14.32
N PRO A 7 8.50 10.44 -14.27
CA PRO A 7 8.77 9.10 -14.76
C PRO A 7 8.04 8.00 -13.97
N PHE A 8 7.65 8.26 -12.71
CA PHE A 8 6.89 7.29 -11.90
C PHE A 8 5.47 7.07 -12.40
N LEU A 9 4.85 8.12 -12.96
CA LEU A 9 3.44 8.14 -13.37
C LEU A 9 3.18 7.54 -14.75
N LYS A 10 4.19 6.89 -15.33
CA LYS A 10 4.12 6.20 -16.62
C LYS A 10 4.84 4.86 -16.50
N PRO A 11 4.48 3.85 -17.32
CA PRO A 11 5.29 2.65 -17.46
C PRO A 11 6.73 3.01 -17.85
N TYR A 12 7.73 2.36 -17.25
CA TYR A 12 9.13 2.72 -17.49
C TYR A 12 9.62 2.33 -18.88
N ASN A 13 9.02 1.30 -19.48
CA ASN A 13 9.39 0.78 -20.81
C ASN A 13 10.89 0.44 -20.94
N THR A 14 11.54 0.12 -19.83
CA THR A 14 12.92 -0.37 -19.76
C THR A 14 12.92 -1.90 -19.73
N PRO A 15 14.06 -2.57 -20.03
CA PRO A 15 14.18 -4.00 -19.81
C PRO A 15 13.82 -4.35 -18.35
N HIS A 16 12.93 -5.35 -18.19
CA HIS A 16 12.42 -5.83 -16.91
C HIS A 16 11.69 -4.78 -16.04
N ASP A 17 11.16 -3.71 -16.63
CA ASP A 17 10.51 -2.59 -15.91
C ASP A 17 11.41 -2.00 -14.80
N THR A 18 12.72 -1.96 -15.07
CA THR A 18 13.72 -1.36 -14.19
C THR A 18 13.53 0.16 -14.10
N ALA A 19 13.65 0.72 -12.89
CA ALA A 19 13.52 2.16 -12.69
C ALA A 19 14.57 2.93 -13.51
N PRO A 20 14.16 3.90 -14.35
CA PRO A 20 15.09 4.71 -15.12
C PRO A 20 15.72 5.78 -14.21
N PHE A 21 16.61 5.38 -13.30
CA PHE A 21 17.21 6.25 -12.29
C PHE A 21 17.77 7.57 -12.86
N HIS A 22 18.34 7.52 -14.06
CA HIS A 22 18.86 8.69 -14.78
C HIS A 22 17.80 9.77 -15.14
N LEU A 23 16.51 9.42 -15.12
CA LEU A 23 15.39 10.36 -15.36
C LEU A 23 14.69 10.77 -14.07
N ILE A 24 14.94 10.07 -12.97
CA ILE A 24 14.29 10.29 -11.68
C ILE A 24 15.03 11.42 -10.96
N LYS A 25 14.27 12.34 -10.38
CA LYS A 25 14.77 13.52 -9.67
C LYS A 25 13.99 13.68 -8.38
N ILE A 26 14.55 14.41 -7.43
CA ILE A 26 13.94 14.66 -6.12
C ILE A 26 12.54 15.29 -6.27
N GLU A 27 12.38 16.24 -7.19
CA GLU A 27 11.10 16.90 -7.50
C GLU A 27 9.99 15.96 -8.00
N HIS A 28 10.34 14.73 -8.43
CA HIS A 28 9.36 13.74 -8.89
C HIS A 28 8.75 12.90 -7.76
N TYR A 29 9.41 12.80 -6.60
CA TYR A 29 8.99 11.88 -5.55
C TYR A 29 7.71 12.33 -4.85
N GLU A 30 7.67 13.53 -4.30
CA GLU A 30 6.50 14.00 -3.55
C GLU A 30 5.20 13.93 -4.39
N PRO A 31 5.15 14.45 -5.63
CA PRO A 31 3.95 14.32 -6.45
C PRO A 31 3.56 12.87 -6.75
N ALA A 32 4.53 11.98 -6.94
CA ALA A 32 4.27 10.57 -7.22
C ALA A 32 3.82 9.77 -5.98
N LEU A 33 4.38 10.08 -4.80
CA LEU A 33 3.93 9.53 -3.53
C LEU A 33 2.49 9.95 -3.23
N LEU A 34 2.17 11.23 -3.42
CA LEU A 34 0.81 11.76 -3.22
C LEU A 34 -0.19 11.13 -4.19
N GLU A 35 0.14 11.01 -5.47
CA GLU A 35 -0.74 10.34 -6.44
C GLU A 35 -0.87 8.84 -6.12
N GLY A 36 0.22 8.16 -5.76
CA GLY A 36 0.18 6.75 -5.38
C GLY A 36 -0.70 6.49 -4.16
N MET A 37 -0.67 7.36 -3.15
CA MET A 37 -1.57 7.28 -2.00
C MET A 37 -3.04 7.53 -2.39
N LYS A 38 -3.29 8.50 -3.28
CA LYS A 38 -4.63 8.78 -3.81
C LYS A 38 -5.19 7.57 -4.57
N GLU A 39 -4.43 7.02 -5.52
CA GLU A 39 -4.80 5.82 -6.28
C GLU A 39 -5.07 4.64 -5.34
N GLN A 40 -4.19 4.40 -4.36
CA GLN A 40 -4.40 3.32 -3.39
C GLN A 40 -5.68 3.53 -2.57
N ASN A 41 -5.97 4.76 -2.14
CA ASN A 41 -7.22 5.04 -1.42
C ASN A 41 -8.44 4.74 -2.28
N GLU A 42 -8.43 5.09 -3.57
CA GLU A 42 -9.51 4.77 -4.52
C GLU A 42 -9.68 3.24 -4.68
N GLU A 43 -8.58 2.48 -4.74
CA GLU A 43 -8.59 1.02 -4.82
C GLU A 43 -9.13 0.37 -3.53
N ILE A 44 -8.70 0.86 -2.36
CA ILE A 44 -9.23 0.42 -1.07
C ILE A 44 -10.72 0.74 -0.96
N ASP A 45 -11.15 1.92 -1.40
CA ASP A 45 -12.55 2.31 -1.43
C ASP A 45 -13.38 1.39 -2.33
N ALA A 46 -12.83 0.98 -3.48
CA ALA A 46 -13.47 0.00 -4.35
C ALA A 46 -13.63 -1.37 -3.67
N ILE A 47 -12.63 -1.82 -2.90
CA ILE A 47 -12.70 -3.08 -2.14
C ILE A 47 -13.78 -2.98 -1.04
N VAL A 48 -13.74 -1.95 -0.21
CA VAL A 48 -14.65 -1.85 0.95
C VAL A 48 -16.10 -1.61 0.54
N ASN A 49 -16.33 -0.94 -0.58
CA ASN A 49 -17.66 -0.64 -1.10
C ASN A 49 -18.16 -1.65 -2.15
N ASN A 50 -17.42 -2.73 -2.44
CA ASN A 50 -17.87 -3.75 -3.37
C ASN A 50 -19.16 -4.42 -2.84
N PRO A 51 -20.29 -4.37 -3.57
CA PRO A 51 -21.57 -4.91 -3.12
C PRO A 51 -21.61 -6.45 -3.09
N GLU A 52 -20.69 -7.12 -3.79
CA GLU A 52 -20.58 -8.57 -3.76
C GLU A 52 -20.04 -9.07 -2.42
N ALA A 53 -20.43 -10.29 -2.07
CA ALA A 53 -19.91 -10.99 -0.90
C ALA A 53 -18.36 -11.04 -0.95
N PRO A 54 -17.66 -10.86 0.18
CA PRO A 54 -16.21 -10.92 0.20
C PRO A 54 -15.69 -12.28 -0.29
N THR A 55 -14.78 -12.24 -1.25
CA THR A 55 -14.08 -13.41 -1.79
C THR A 55 -12.58 -13.17 -1.74
N PHE A 56 -11.79 -14.25 -1.84
CA PHE A 56 -10.33 -14.15 -1.95
C PHE A 56 -9.90 -13.20 -3.07
N GLN A 57 -10.57 -13.24 -4.23
CA GLN A 57 -10.23 -12.39 -5.38
C GLN A 57 -10.61 -10.92 -5.17
N ASN A 58 -11.87 -10.64 -4.77
CA ASN A 58 -12.35 -9.26 -4.66
C ASN A 58 -11.89 -8.52 -3.38
N THR A 59 -11.19 -9.21 -2.48
CA THR A 59 -10.72 -8.64 -1.22
C THR A 59 -9.22 -8.83 -1.04
N ILE A 60 -8.71 -10.07 -0.99
CA ILE A 60 -7.30 -10.34 -0.68
C ILE A 60 -6.40 -10.04 -1.87
N VAL A 61 -6.72 -10.59 -3.04
CA VAL A 61 -5.93 -10.33 -4.27
C VAL A 61 -6.09 -8.88 -4.71
N ALA A 62 -7.27 -8.29 -4.56
CA ALA A 62 -7.48 -6.87 -4.83
C ALA A 62 -6.63 -5.99 -3.91
N LEU A 63 -6.55 -6.30 -2.61
CA LEU A 63 -5.70 -5.58 -1.67
C LEU A 63 -4.21 -5.74 -2.00
N GLU A 64 -3.75 -6.95 -2.31
CA GLU A 64 -2.36 -7.23 -2.69
C GLU A 64 -1.92 -6.46 -3.94
N LYS A 65 -2.87 -6.19 -4.87
CA LYS A 65 -2.61 -5.41 -6.08
C LYS A 65 -2.71 -3.90 -5.87
N SER A 66 -3.24 -3.45 -4.73
CA SER A 66 -3.44 -2.04 -4.47
C SER A 66 -2.11 -1.32 -4.19
N GLY A 67 -2.04 -0.04 -4.54
CA GLY A 67 -0.89 0.82 -4.26
C GLY A 67 0.34 0.52 -5.10
N ALA A 68 0.17 -0.10 -6.28
CA ALA A 68 1.30 -0.44 -7.16
C ALA A 68 2.17 0.77 -7.52
N LEU A 69 1.56 1.94 -7.76
CA LEU A 69 2.32 3.18 -7.97
C LEU A 69 3.08 3.60 -6.71
N LEU A 70 2.43 3.56 -5.55
CA LEU A 70 3.04 3.93 -4.29
C LEU A 70 4.24 3.04 -3.96
N ASP A 71 4.08 1.72 -4.07
CA ASP A 71 5.13 0.72 -3.86
C ASP A 71 6.34 0.93 -4.79
N ARG A 72 6.08 1.22 -6.06
CA ARG A 72 7.12 1.56 -7.04
C ARG A 72 7.92 2.78 -6.59
N VAL A 73 7.26 3.85 -6.16
CA VAL A 73 7.93 5.10 -5.77
C VAL A 73 8.71 4.92 -4.47
N THR A 74 8.10 4.28 -3.46
CA THR A 74 8.73 4.04 -2.15
C THR A 74 9.92 3.08 -2.24
N THR A 75 9.86 2.07 -3.10
CA THR A 75 10.99 1.17 -3.37
C THR A 75 12.20 1.93 -3.91
N VAL A 76 11.99 2.79 -4.91
CA VAL A 76 13.08 3.62 -5.47
C VAL A 76 13.57 4.64 -4.44
N PHE A 77 12.67 5.23 -3.65
CA PHE A 77 13.01 6.18 -2.59
C PHE A 77 13.90 5.54 -1.51
N GLY A 78 13.53 4.36 -1.01
CA GLY A 78 14.29 3.64 0.01
C GLY A 78 15.66 3.18 -0.47
N ASN A 79 15.76 2.76 -1.74
CA ASN A 79 17.04 2.41 -2.36
C ASN A 79 18.00 3.61 -2.41
N LEU A 80 17.54 4.79 -2.84
CA LEU A 80 18.38 5.99 -2.87
C LEU A 80 18.75 6.48 -1.48
N MET A 81 17.81 6.45 -0.52
CA MET A 81 18.09 6.80 0.88
C MET A 81 19.20 5.93 1.48
N SER A 82 19.34 4.67 1.04
CA SER A 82 20.34 3.74 1.53
C SER A 82 21.69 3.86 0.80
N ALA A 83 21.70 4.23 -0.48
CA ALA A 83 22.89 4.18 -1.34
C ALA A 83 23.54 5.55 -1.59
N GLU A 84 22.76 6.62 -1.66
CA GLU A 84 23.19 7.95 -2.12
C GLU A 84 22.31 9.04 -1.47
N THR A 85 22.25 9.04 -0.13
CA THR A 85 21.49 10.07 0.60
C THR A 85 22.11 11.46 0.41
N SER A 86 21.25 12.49 0.42
CA SER A 86 21.60 13.91 0.33
C SER A 86 20.68 14.70 1.25
N ASP A 87 21.06 15.94 1.58
CA ASP A 87 20.26 16.83 2.44
C ASP A 87 18.84 17.00 1.88
N GLU A 88 18.70 17.19 0.57
CA GLU A 88 17.41 17.31 -0.13
C GLU A 88 16.55 16.02 -0.01
N MET A 89 17.18 14.84 -0.05
CA MET A 89 16.47 13.57 0.16
C MET A 89 16.06 13.37 1.63
N GLN A 90 16.86 13.84 2.58
CA GLN A 90 16.53 13.80 4.01
C GLN A 90 15.38 14.74 4.33
N GLU A 91 15.37 15.97 3.82
CA GLU A 91 14.27 16.92 3.96
C GLU A 91 12.96 16.34 3.40
N LEU A 92 13.03 15.69 2.23
CA LEU A 92 11.89 15.00 1.66
C LEU A 92 11.42 13.82 2.54
N ALA A 93 12.35 13.06 3.12
CA ALA A 93 12.01 11.96 4.04
C ALA A 93 11.33 12.48 5.32
N GLU A 94 11.86 13.54 5.94
CA GLU A 94 11.27 14.18 7.12
C GLU A 94 9.83 14.64 6.86
N LYS A 95 9.59 15.15 5.65
CA LYS A 95 8.25 15.57 5.21
C LYS A 95 7.31 14.39 4.93
N MET A 96 7.77 13.38 4.20
CA MET A 96 6.90 12.36 3.63
C MET A 96 6.75 11.10 4.48
N MET A 97 7.73 10.75 5.32
CA MET A 97 7.66 9.55 6.18
C MET A 97 6.46 9.57 7.15
N PRO A 98 6.13 10.70 7.83
CA PRO A 98 4.93 10.76 8.67
C PRO A 98 3.65 10.57 7.86
N VAL A 99 3.55 11.18 6.67
CA VAL A 99 2.38 11.08 5.79
C VAL A 99 2.17 9.65 5.30
N LEU A 100 3.24 8.98 4.88
CA LEU A 100 3.20 7.57 4.46
C LEU A 100 2.84 6.63 5.61
N SER A 101 3.33 6.92 6.82
CA SER A 101 2.99 6.16 8.02
C SER A 101 1.52 6.31 8.37
N GLU A 102 0.98 7.53 8.32
CA GLU A 102 -0.45 7.80 8.52
C GLU A 102 -1.31 7.07 7.48
N HIS A 103 -0.93 7.11 6.20
CA HIS A 103 -1.63 6.40 5.13
C HIS A 103 -1.66 4.88 5.37
N SER A 104 -0.53 4.26 5.71
CA SER A 104 -0.44 2.84 6.05
C SER A 104 -1.28 2.48 7.29
N ASN A 105 -1.27 3.34 8.31
CA ASN A 105 -2.09 3.17 9.51
C ASN A 105 -3.59 3.25 9.18
N ASN A 106 -4.01 4.19 8.35
CA ASN A 106 -5.39 4.33 7.93
C ASN A 106 -5.90 3.08 7.21
N ILE A 107 -5.10 2.47 6.34
CA ILE A 107 -5.46 1.20 5.65
C ILE A 107 -5.52 0.05 6.66
N SER A 108 -4.48 -0.14 7.47
CA SER A 108 -4.40 -1.28 8.40
C SER A 108 -5.41 -1.22 9.54
N LEU A 109 -5.89 -0.03 9.90
CA LEU A 109 -6.94 0.20 10.91
C LEU A 109 -8.34 0.39 10.32
N ASN A 110 -8.50 0.23 9.00
CA ASN A 110 -9.79 0.38 8.32
C ASN A 110 -10.71 -0.79 8.69
N GLU A 111 -11.72 -0.49 9.50
CA GLU A 111 -12.64 -1.50 10.06
C GLU A 111 -13.48 -2.19 8.97
N LYS A 112 -13.88 -1.46 7.91
CA LYS A 112 -14.65 -2.03 6.81
C LYS A 112 -13.80 -3.01 5.99
N LEU A 113 -12.55 -2.63 5.71
CA LEU A 113 -11.59 -3.48 5.02
C LEU A 113 -11.31 -4.74 5.83
N PHE A 114 -11.04 -4.59 7.14
CA PHE A 114 -10.80 -5.72 8.01
C PHE A 114 -12.01 -6.66 8.11
N ALA A 115 -13.23 -6.11 8.16
CA ALA A 115 -14.45 -6.92 8.16
C ALA A 115 -14.54 -7.81 6.91
N ARG A 116 -14.19 -7.29 5.73
CA ARG A 116 -14.14 -8.09 4.49
C ARG A 116 -13.05 -9.16 4.54
N ILE A 117 -11.83 -8.80 4.97
CA ILE A 117 -10.71 -9.74 5.10
C ILE A 117 -11.08 -10.88 6.06
N LYS A 118 -11.64 -10.54 7.22
CA LYS A 118 -12.09 -11.50 8.23
C LYS A 118 -13.15 -12.44 7.67
N ALA A 119 -14.14 -11.93 6.93
CA ALA A 119 -15.17 -12.77 6.31
C ALA A 119 -14.58 -13.80 5.33
N VAL A 120 -13.55 -13.43 4.55
CA VAL A 120 -12.83 -14.37 3.68
C VAL A 120 -12.04 -15.39 4.51
N TYR A 121 -11.34 -14.93 5.55
CA TYR A 121 -10.53 -15.78 6.42
C TYR A 121 -11.36 -16.82 7.18
N GLU A 122 -12.55 -16.47 7.66
CA GLU A 122 -13.47 -17.39 8.33
C GLU A 122 -13.97 -18.51 7.40
N GLN A 123 -13.91 -18.30 6.08
CA GLN A 123 -14.27 -19.28 5.06
C GLN A 123 -13.07 -20.08 4.51
N LYS A 124 -11.85 -19.89 5.04
CA LYS A 124 -10.61 -20.50 4.51
C LYS A 124 -10.69 -22.01 4.30
N ASP A 125 -11.39 -22.72 5.20
CA ASP A 125 -11.51 -24.18 5.16
C ASP A 125 -12.43 -24.65 4.01
N GLN A 126 -13.31 -23.77 3.51
CA GLN A 126 -14.21 -24.02 2.38
C GLN A 126 -13.60 -23.60 1.04
N LEU A 127 -12.72 -22.59 1.04
CA LEU A 127 -12.08 -22.05 -0.16
C LEU A 127 -11.05 -23.00 -0.80
N GLN A 128 -10.61 -24.03 -0.07
CA GLN A 128 -9.62 -25.01 -0.52
C GLN A 128 -8.34 -24.38 -1.11
N LEU A 129 -7.94 -23.19 -0.61
CA LEU A 129 -6.72 -22.50 -1.04
C LEU A 129 -5.49 -23.35 -0.75
N LYS A 130 -4.47 -23.28 -1.62
CA LYS A 130 -3.24 -24.07 -1.51
C LYS A 130 -2.03 -23.17 -1.71
N GLY A 131 -0.90 -23.58 -1.12
CA GLY A 131 0.39 -22.92 -1.33
C GLY A 131 0.35 -21.43 -0.98
N GLU A 132 0.76 -20.60 -1.93
CA GLU A 132 0.92 -19.15 -1.76
C GLU A 132 -0.42 -18.45 -1.46
N ASP A 133 -1.53 -18.88 -2.04
CA ASP A 133 -2.84 -18.25 -1.81
C ASP A 133 -3.31 -18.40 -0.35
N ALA A 134 -3.11 -19.59 0.22
CA ALA A 134 -3.44 -19.85 1.63
C ALA A 134 -2.53 -19.04 2.56
N GLN A 135 -1.24 -18.94 2.22
CA GLN A 135 -0.29 -18.16 2.98
C GLN A 135 -0.58 -16.66 2.89
N LEU A 136 -0.97 -16.15 1.72
CA LEU A 136 -1.35 -14.77 1.51
C LEU A 136 -2.54 -14.41 2.40
N LEU A 137 -3.62 -15.20 2.33
CA LEU A 137 -4.80 -15.00 3.19
C LEU A 137 -4.42 -14.96 4.68
N GLN A 138 -3.60 -15.92 5.14
CA GLN A 138 -3.14 -15.97 6.53
C GLN A 138 -2.34 -14.72 6.92
N LYS A 139 -1.32 -14.37 6.13
CA LYS A 139 -0.44 -13.23 6.41
C LYS A 139 -1.19 -11.91 6.40
N THR A 140 -2.11 -11.72 5.45
CA THR A 140 -2.96 -10.54 5.37
C THR A 140 -3.82 -10.42 6.62
N TYR A 141 -4.53 -11.49 7.01
CA TYR A 141 -5.36 -11.47 8.22
C TYR A 141 -4.55 -11.17 9.49
N ASP A 142 -3.45 -11.91 9.71
CA ASP A 142 -2.61 -11.73 10.89
C ASP A 142 -1.96 -10.35 10.94
N GLY A 143 -1.63 -9.77 9.78
CA GLY A 143 -1.13 -8.40 9.65
C GLY A 143 -2.12 -7.39 10.24
N PHE A 144 -3.37 -7.42 9.81
CA PHE A 144 -4.41 -6.53 10.32
C PHE A 144 -4.68 -6.75 11.82
N VAL A 145 -4.67 -8.01 12.28
CA VAL A 145 -4.82 -8.30 13.72
C VAL A 145 -3.68 -7.68 14.53
N ARG A 146 -2.43 -7.82 14.09
CA ARG A 146 -1.26 -7.23 14.76
C ARG A 146 -1.27 -5.71 14.74
N SER A 147 -1.72 -5.09 13.66
CA SER A 147 -1.87 -3.64 13.55
C SER A 147 -2.98 -3.08 14.46
N GLY A 148 -3.80 -3.96 15.07
CA GLY A 148 -4.84 -3.55 15.99
C GLY A 148 -6.20 -3.31 15.33
N ALA A 149 -6.44 -3.82 14.13
CA ALA A 149 -7.75 -3.74 13.48
C ALA A 149 -8.87 -4.43 14.29
N ASN A 150 -8.50 -5.33 15.21
CA ASN A 150 -9.42 -6.01 16.14
C ASN A 150 -9.47 -5.35 17.54
N LEU A 151 -8.76 -4.23 17.74
CA LEU A 151 -8.79 -3.49 19.01
C LEU A 151 -10.02 -2.56 19.04
N THR A 152 -10.83 -2.72 20.09
CA THR A 152 -11.98 -1.84 20.36
C THR A 152 -11.66 -0.88 21.49
N GLY A 153 -12.14 0.37 21.42
CA GLY A 153 -12.09 1.33 22.54
C GLY A 153 -10.71 1.95 22.78
N GLU A 154 -10.35 2.17 24.06
CA GLU A 154 -9.10 2.87 24.46
C GLU A 154 -7.83 2.19 23.94
N ALA A 155 -7.85 0.87 23.73
CA ALA A 155 -6.71 0.11 23.20
C ALA A 155 -6.30 0.54 21.78
N LYS A 156 -7.22 1.07 20.96
CA LYS A 156 -6.92 1.56 19.60
C LYS A 156 -6.11 2.87 19.61
N LYS A 157 -6.25 3.70 20.65
CA LYS A 157 -5.54 4.99 20.76
C LYS A 157 -4.07 4.84 21.17
N SER A 158 -3.71 3.78 21.88
CA SER A 158 -2.33 3.58 22.38
C SER A 158 -1.38 2.96 21.35
N SER A 159 -1.89 2.33 20.30
CA SER A 159 -1.10 1.66 19.25
C SER A 159 -0.77 2.55 18.04
N ALA A 160 -1.29 3.78 18.00
CA ALA A 160 -1.15 4.72 16.89
C ALA A 160 -0.02 5.76 17.08
N ASN A 161 0.85 5.57 18.10
CA ASN A 161 2.00 6.43 18.40
C ASN A 161 3.32 5.74 18.06
#